data_AF-A0A090TGE6-F1
#
_entry.id   AF-A0A090TGE6-F1
#
_cell.length_a   1.000
_cell.length_b   1.000
_cell.length_c   1.000
_cell.angle_alpha   90.00
_cell.angle_beta   90.00
_cell.angle_gamma   90.00
#
_symmetry.space_group_name_H-M   'P 1'
#
loop_
_entity.id
_entity.type
_entity.pdbx_description
1 polymer ?
#
loop_
_entity_poly.entity_id
_entity_poly.type
_entity_poly.pdbx_seq_one_letter_code
_entity_poly.pdbx_strand_id
1 'polypeptide(L)'
;MVTTGAIIHGKGDFLAYNEEEHPVALQLGGSNPADLATCAKLAAERGYDEVNLNVGCPSDRVQNGRFGACLMAEPDLVAECVAAMREVADIPVTVKTRIGIDDQDSYEFLTKFVSTVSEKGGVDQFTIHARKAWLSGLSLKRTERSHR
;
A
#
# COMPACT_ATOMS: atom_id res chain seq x y z
N MET A 1 -3.43 -0.01 -8.78
CA MET A 1 -3.62 -0.68 -7.48
C MET A 1 -4.73 -1.69 -7.63
N VAL A 2 -4.48 -2.92 -7.20
CA VAL A 2 -5.40 -4.06 -7.25
C VAL A 2 -5.68 -4.51 -5.81
N THR A 3 -6.93 -4.75 -5.46
CA THR A 3 -7.28 -5.18 -4.08
C THR A 3 -7.08 -6.68 -3.90
N THR A 4 -6.67 -7.13 -2.72
CA THR A 4 -6.50 -8.57 -2.44
C THR A 4 -7.76 -9.38 -2.76
N GLY A 5 -8.94 -8.89 -2.35
CA GLY A 5 -10.21 -9.55 -2.66
C GLY A 5 -10.54 -9.67 -4.16
N ALA A 6 -9.96 -8.81 -5.01
CA ALA A 6 -10.14 -8.93 -6.46
C ALA A 6 -9.30 -10.09 -7.03
N ILE A 7 -8.08 -10.25 -6.52
CA ILE A 7 -7.18 -11.36 -6.91
C ILE A 7 -7.72 -12.70 -6.38
N ILE A 8 -8.16 -12.75 -5.11
CA ILE A 8 -8.56 -14.00 -4.45
C ILE A 8 -9.95 -14.47 -4.87
N HIS A 9 -10.90 -13.55 -5.04
CA HIS A 9 -12.32 -13.91 -5.26
C HIS A 9 -12.88 -13.43 -6.61
N GLY A 10 -12.13 -12.62 -7.34
CA GLY A 10 -12.57 -12.11 -8.64
C GLY A 10 -12.54 -13.19 -9.71
N LYS A 11 -13.35 -12.99 -10.76
CA LYS A 11 -13.46 -13.93 -11.90
C LYS A 11 -12.55 -13.59 -13.09
N GLY A 12 -11.80 -12.49 -13.01
CA GLY A 12 -10.90 -12.02 -14.07
C GLY A 12 -9.43 -12.22 -13.72
N ASP A 13 -8.54 -12.17 -14.70
CA ASP A 13 -7.10 -12.10 -14.47
C ASP A 13 -6.72 -10.66 -14.11
N PHE A 14 -6.56 -10.40 -12.81
CA PHE A 14 -6.13 -9.09 -12.29
C PHE A 14 -4.61 -8.95 -12.18
N LEU A 15 -3.86 -9.96 -12.60
CA LEU A 15 -2.39 -10.01 -12.59
C LEU A 15 -1.79 -10.02 -14.01
N ALA A 16 -2.62 -9.81 -15.04
CA ALA A 16 -2.16 -9.74 -16.42
C ALA A 16 -1.32 -8.48 -16.67
N TYR A 17 -0.19 -8.66 -17.34
CA TYR A 17 0.68 -7.62 -17.91
C TYR A 17 1.35 -8.18 -19.19
N ASN A 18 1.98 -7.31 -19.98
CA ASN A 18 2.80 -7.69 -21.13
C ASN A 18 4.30 -7.67 -20.78
N GLU A 19 5.09 -8.57 -21.38
CA GLU A 19 6.53 -8.69 -21.10
C GLU A 19 7.30 -7.37 -21.33
N GLU A 20 6.84 -6.52 -22.24
CA GLU A 20 7.46 -5.20 -22.50
C GLU A 20 7.24 -4.18 -21.39
N GLU A 21 6.40 -4.48 -20.38
CA GLU A 21 6.16 -3.60 -19.22
C GLU A 21 7.28 -3.69 -18.17
N HIS A 22 8.17 -4.69 -18.27
CA HIS A 22 9.27 -4.85 -17.33
C HIS A 22 10.27 -3.67 -17.36
N PRO A 23 10.72 -3.17 -16.20
CA PRO A 23 10.35 -3.63 -14.85
C PRO A 23 8.97 -3.10 -14.39
N VAL A 24 8.15 -3.98 -13.82
CA VAL A 24 6.78 -3.69 -13.39
C VAL A 24 6.52 -4.09 -11.94
N ALA A 25 5.91 -3.19 -11.18
CA ALA A 25 5.51 -3.41 -9.80
C ALA A 25 4.00 -3.60 -9.67
N LEU A 26 3.57 -4.64 -8.95
CA LEU A 26 2.17 -4.79 -8.57
C LEU A 26 1.90 -4.01 -7.27
N GLN A 27 1.01 -3.02 -7.34
CA GLN A 27 0.55 -2.34 -6.12
C GLN A 27 -0.73 -2.99 -5.56
N LEU A 28 -0.63 -3.57 -4.37
CA LEU A 28 -1.73 -4.20 -3.64
C LEU A 28 -2.47 -3.23 -2.70
N GLY A 29 -3.78 -3.44 -2.55
CA GLY A 29 -4.62 -2.81 -1.53
C GLY A 29 -5.28 -3.86 -0.65
N GLY A 30 -4.99 -3.83 0.66
CA GLY A 30 -5.56 -4.73 1.66
C GLY A 30 -4.98 -4.43 3.05
N SER A 31 -5.48 -5.13 4.07
CA SER A 31 -4.99 -5.04 5.45
C SER A 31 -5.03 -6.36 6.22
N ASN A 32 -5.39 -7.46 5.55
CA ASN A 32 -5.27 -8.80 6.12
C ASN A 32 -3.90 -9.37 5.71
N PRO A 33 -3.01 -9.71 6.67
CA PRO A 33 -1.68 -10.23 6.35
C PRO A 33 -1.69 -11.51 5.50
N ALA A 34 -2.62 -12.44 5.76
CA ALA A 34 -2.70 -13.71 5.03
C ALA A 34 -3.16 -13.51 3.57
N ASP A 35 -4.14 -12.64 3.36
CA ASP A 35 -4.60 -12.30 2.01
C ASP A 35 -3.50 -11.59 1.20
N LEU A 36 -2.78 -10.67 1.84
CA LEU A 36 -1.67 -9.95 1.23
C LEU A 36 -0.51 -10.87 0.90
N ALA A 37 -0.14 -11.79 1.80
CA ALA A 37 0.86 -12.83 1.54
C ALA A 37 0.45 -13.70 0.34
N THR A 38 -0.79 -14.16 0.30
CA THR A 38 -1.33 -14.94 -0.83
C THR A 38 -1.18 -14.18 -2.14
N CYS A 39 -1.56 -12.90 -2.17
CA CYS A 39 -1.46 -12.08 -3.38
C CYS A 39 -0.01 -11.77 -3.77
N ALA A 40 0.88 -11.55 -2.80
CA ALA A 40 2.30 -11.30 -3.05
C ALA A 40 2.98 -12.53 -3.67
N LYS A 41 2.68 -13.72 -3.14
CA LYS A 41 3.14 -14.99 -3.71
C LYS A 41 2.67 -15.17 -5.16
N LEU A 42 1.38 -14.96 -5.42
CA LEU A 42 0.84 -15.05 -6.78
C LEU A 42 1.48 -14.04 -7.74
N ALA A 43 1.79 -12.83 -7.26
CA ALA A 43 2.49 -11.83 -8.05
C ALA A 43 3.94 -12.25 -8.39
N ALA A 44 4.67 -12.78 -7.41
CA ALA A 44 6.01 -13.31 -7.63
C ALA A 44 6.01 -14.49 -8.62
N GLU A 45 5.09 -15.45 -8.46
CA GLU A 45 4.92 -16.58 -9.38
C GLU A 45 4.51 -16.13 -10.80
N ARG A 46 3.79 -15.01 -10.92
CA ARG A 46 3.41 -14.44 -12.21
C ARG A 46 4.60 -13.81 -12.94
N GLY A 47 5.61 -13.32 -12.20
CA GLY A 47 6.81 -12.71 -12.74
C GLY A 47 6.98 -11.21 -12.49
N TYR A 48 6.16 -10.59 -11.61
CA TYR A 48 6.37 -9.17 -11.25
C TYR A 48 7.77 -8.94 -10.64
N ASP A 49 8.34 -7.76 -10.85
CA ASP A 49 9.67 -7.41 -10.29
C ASP A 49 9.60 -6.87 -8.86
N GLU A 50 8.42 -6.41 -8.42
CA GLU A 50 8.19 -5.80 -7.11
C GLU A 50 6.72 -5.95 -6.69
N VAL A 51 6.48 -6.14 -5.39
CA VAL A 51 5.15 -5.97 -4.78
C VAL A 51 5.14 -4.73 -3.87
N ASN A 52 4.25 -3.78 -4.16
CA ASN A 52 4.11 -2.54 -3.39
C ASN A 52 2.81 -2.52 -2.58
N LEU A 53 2.87 -2.25 -1.27
CA LEU A 53 1.67 -2.07 -0.45
C LEU A 53 1.19 -0.61 -0.50
N ASN A 54 -0.08 -0.39 -0.86
CA ASN A 54 -0.70 0.93 -0.86
C ASN A 54 -1.14 1.35 0.55
N VAL A 55 -0.44 2.34 1.11
CA VAL A 55 -0.76 3.03 2.37
C VAL A 55 -1.04 4.52 2.10
N GLY A 56 -1.57 4.87 0.91
CA GLY A 56 -1.62 6.26 0.45
C GLY A 56 -2.91 6.73 -0.20
N CYS A 57 -3.85 5.84 -0.56
CA CYS A 57 -5.12 6.26 -1.16
C CYS A 57 -6.10 6.79 -0.11
N PRO A 58 -6.61 8.03 -0.22
CA PRO A 58 -7.54 8.61 0.77
C PRO A 58 -9.03 8.35 0.49
N SER A 59 -9.39 7.66 -0.60
CA SER A 59 -10.79 7.59 -1.04
C SER A 59 -11.70 6.80 -0.08
N ASP A 60 -12.96 7.22 0.06
CA ASP A 60 -13.96 6.57 0.92
C ASP A 60 -14.12 5.07 0.66
N ARG A 61 -14.10 4.64 -0.61
CA ARG A 61 -14.17 3.21 -0.98
C ARG A 61 -13.03 2.40 -0.37
N VAL A 62 -11.86 3.00 -0.27
CA VAL A 62 -10.63 2.38 0.24
C VAL A 62 -10.62 2.39 1.77
N GLN A 63 -11.11 3.46 2.39
CA GLN A 63 -11.33 3.53 3.84
C GLN A 63 -12.35 2.48 4.32
N ASN A 64 -13.48 2.34 3.63
CA ASN A 64 -14.51 1.34 3.95
C ASN A 64 -14.00 -0.10 3.80
N GLY A 65 -13.04 -0.32 2.90
CA GLY A 65 -12.35 -1.60 2.76
C GLY A 65 -11.20 -1.82 3.75
N ARG A 66 -10.92 -0.85 4.63
CA ARG A 66 -9.80 -0.84 5.58
C ARG A 66 -8.43 -0.97 4.89
N PHE A 67 -8.14 -0.21 3.83
CA PHE A 67 -6.80 -0.13 3.26
C PHE A 67 -6.44 1.30 2.82
N GLY A 68 -5.25 1.52 2.27
CA GLY A 68 -4.81 2.85 1.82
C GLY A 68 -4.39 3.77 2.97
N ALA A 69 -4.63 5.08 2.83
CA ALA A 69 -4.06 6.09 3.74
C ALA A 69 -4.53 5.94 5.19
N CYS A 70 -5.70 5.34 5.45
CA CYS A 70 -6.15 5.07 6.81
C CYS A 70 -5.17 4.19 7.61
N LEU A 71 -4.40 3.32 6.93
CA LEU A 71 -3.39 2.47 7.56
C LEU A 71 -2.18 3.24 8.10
N MET A 72 -2.02 4.54 7.77
CA MET A 72 -0.99 5.36 8.42
C MET A 72 -1.21 5.49 9.94
N ALA A 73 -2.44 5.33 10.42
CA ALA A 73 -2.76 5.30 11.85
C ALA A 73 -2.44 3.94 12.52
N GLU A 74 -2.17 2.89 11.74
CA GLU A 74 -1.98 1.51 12.20
C GLU A 74 -0.62 0.95 11.72
N PRO A 75 0.52 1.57 12.10
CA PRO A 75 1.85 1.18 11.58
C PRO A 75 2.24 -0.25 11.95
N ASP A 76 1.81 -0.77 13.10
CA ASP A 76 2.05 -2.16 13.50
C ASP A 76 1.34 -3.16 12.57
N LEU A 77 0.10 -2.87 12.17
CA LEU A 77 -0.64 -3.68 11.22
C LEU A 77 0.04 -3.66 9.84
N VAL A 78 0.51 -2.49 9.40
CA VAL A 78 1.28 -2.38 8.14
C VAL A 78 2.55 -3.22 8.22
N ALA A 79 3.25 -3.20 9.36
CA ALA A 79 4.44 -4.03 9.58
C ALA A 79 4.12 -5.53 9.51
N GLU A 80 3.04 -5.99 10.15
CA GLU A 80 2.57 -7.38 10.07
C GLU A 80 2.25 -7.78 8.63
N CYS A 81 1.56 -6.91 7.89
CA CYS A 81 1.20 -7.14 6.50
C CYS A 81 2.43 -7.32 5.61
N VAL A 82 3.40 -6.40 5.67
CA VAL A 82 4.60 -6.48 4.83
C VAL A 82 5.54 -7.61 5.25
N ALA A 83 5.62 -7.94 6.54
CA ALA A 83 6.36 -9.10 7.02
C ALA A 83 5.80 -10.40 6.41
N ALA A 84 4.48 -10.59 6.47
CA ALA A 84 3.82 -11.77 5.90
C ALA A 84 4.00 -11.86 4.37
N MET A 85 3.97 -10.73 3.66
CA MET A 85 4.26 -10.68 2.21
C MET A 85 5.70 -11.10 1.90
N ARG A 86 6.68 -10.61 2.67
CA ARG A 86 8.11 -10.90 2.48
C ARG A 86 8.47 -12.35 2.80
N GLU A 87 7.73 -13.00 3.69
CA GLU A 87 7.95 -14.41 4.01
C GLU A 87 7.71 -15.34 2.80
N VAL A 88 6.87 -14.92 1.85
CA VAL A 88 6.40 -15.77 0.75
C VAL A 88 6.76 -15.28 -0.66
N ALA A 89 7.35 -14.09 -0.78
CA ALA A 89 7.74 -13.51 -2.06
C ALA A 89 9.25 -13.24 -2.09
N ASP A 90 9.93 -13.82 -3.08
CA ASP A 90 11.38 -13.66 -3.27
C ASP A 90 11.76 -12.35 -4.00
N ILE A 91 10.77 -11.53 -4.34
CA ILE A 91 10.93 -10.21 -4.97
C ILE A 91 10.77 -9.09 -3.92
N PRO A 92 11.33 -7.89 -4.16
CA PRO A 92 11.18 -6.75 -3.24
C PRO A 92 9.73 -6.46 -2.85
N VAL A 93 9.51 -6.27 -1.55
CA VAL A 93 8.24 -5.77 -1.00
C VAL A 93 8.46 -4.36 -0.48
N THR A 94 7.73 -3.39 -1.03
CA THR A 94 7.93 -1.96 -0.73
C THR A 94 6.62 -1.32 -0.25
N VAL A 95 6.70 -0.12 0.33
CA VAL A 95 5.51 0.60 0.82
C VAL A 95 5.39 1.94 0.13
N LYS A 96 4.19 2.26 -0.38
CA LYS A 96 3.85 3.60 -0.86
C LYS A 96 2.91 4.30 0.11
N THR A 97 3.35 5.43 0.67
CA THR A 97 2.62 6.18 1.70
C THR A 97 2.53 7.69 1.38
N ARG A 98 2.07 8.47 2.37
CA ARG A 98 2.02 9.94 2.38
C ARG A 98 2.81 10.50 3.55
N ILE A 99 2.87 11.82 3.68
CA ILE A 99 3.52 12.50 4.81
C ILE A 99 2.63 12.60 6.07
N GLY A 100 1.35 12.27 5.97
CA GLY A 100 0.39 12.40 7.08
C GLY A 100 -1.05 12.15 6.67
N ILE A 101 -1.94 12.07 7.67
CA ILE A 101 -3.41 11.97 7.52
C ILE A 101 -4.11 12.97 8.42
N ASP A 102 -5.13 13.66 7.89
CA ASP A 102 -5.91 14.68 8.59
C ASP A 102 -5.00 15.66 9.36
N ASP A 103 -5.09 15.69 10.69
CA ASP A 103 -4.28 16.52 11.59
C ASP A 103 -3.04 15.80 12.16
N GLN A 104 -2.81 14.54 11.75
CA GLN A 104 -1.60 13.77 12.03
C GLN A 104 -0.62 13.92 10.85
N ASP A 105 0.09 15.04 10.80
CA ASP A 105 1.01 15.39 9.71
C ASP A 105 2.37 15.92 10.19
N SER A 106 2.72 15.68 11.45
CA SER A 106 4.03 16.03 12.00
C SER A 106 5.15 15.15 11.44
N TYR A 107 6.38 15.67 11.45
CA TYR A 107 7.55 14.88 11.08
C TYR A 107 7.70 13.63 11.98
N GLU A 108 7.42 13.76 13.28
CA GLU A 108 7.43 12.65 14.24
C GLU A 108 6.42 11.55 13.88
N PHE A 109 5.21 11.93 13.43
CA PHE A 109 4.22 10.97 12.96
C PHE A 109 4.74 10.16 11.78
N LEU A 110 5.29 10.84 10.77
CA LEU A 110 5.86 10.20 9.59
C LEU A 110 7.05 9.29 9.93
N THR A 111 8.00 9.77 10.74
CA THR A 111 9.20 8.98 11.08
C THR A 111 8.86 7.78 11.95
N LYS A 112 7.91 7.92 12.89
CA LYS A 112 7.40 6.79 13.68
C LYS A 112 6.74 5.74 12.80
N PHE A 113 5.94 6.16 11.81
CA PHE A 113 5.35 5.23 10.84
C PHE A 113 6.44 4.48 10.07
N VAL A 114 7.39 5.20 9.47
CA VAL A 114 8.47 4.60 8.67
C VAL A 114 9.36 3.68 9.51
N SER A 115 9.77 4.10 10.71
CA SER A 115 10.64 3.29 11.57
C SER A 115 9.94 2.01 12.02
N THR A 116 8.67 2.09 12.45
CA THR A 116 7.91 0.91 12.88
C THR A 116 7.76 -0.11 11.76
N VAL A 117 7.38 0.35 10.56
CA VAL A 117 7.20 -0.53 9.40
C VAL A 117 8.54 -1.10 8.92
N SER A 118 9.62 -0.33 8.97
CA SER A 118 10.95 -0.79 8.59
C SER A 118 11.52 -1.80 9.59
N GLU A 119 11.50 -1.49 10.88
CA GLU A 119 12.11 -2.32 11.93
C GLU A 119 11.36 -3.65 12.13
N LYS A 120 10.03 -3.62 12.12
CA LYS A 120 9.21 -4.82 12.38
C LYS A 120 8.83 -5.58 11.10
N GLY A 121 8.63 -4.85 9.99
CA GLY A 121 8.26 -5.43 8.71
C GLY A 121 9.44 -5.81 7.82
N GLY A 122 10.61 -5.22 8.09
CA GLY A 122 11.84 -5.41 7.30
C GLY A 122 11.78 -4.78 5.90
N VAL A 123 10.94 -3.74 5.72
CA VAL A 123 10.90 -2.94 4.49
C VAL A 123 12.01 -1.88 4.54
N ASP A 124 12.75 -1.77 3.45
CA ASP A 124 13.86 -0.82 3.26
C ASP A 124 13.55 0.28 2.23
N GLN A 125 12.55 0.08 1.36
CA GLN A 125 12.14 1.04 0.35
C GLN A 125 10.74 1.62 0.59
N PHE A 126 10.68 2.94 0.69
CA PHE A 126 9.44 3.70 0.82
C PHE A 126 9.28 4.71 -0.31
N THR A 127 8.09 4.73 -0.93
CA THR A 127 7.70 5.79 -1.86
C THR A 127 6.74 6.75 -1.17
N ILE A 128 7.13 8.01 -0.99
CA ILE A 128 6.32 9.01 -0.28
C ILE A 128 5.68 9.96 -1.29
N HIS A 129 4.35 9.98 -1.34
CA HIS A 129 3.64 11.13 -1.91
C HIS A 129 3.74 12.27 -0.90
N ALA A 130 4.54 13.30 -1.22
CA ALA A 130 4.86 14.45 -0.37
C ALA A 130 3.67 15.42 -0.11
N ARG A 131 2.46 14.89 0.13
CA ARG A 131 1.25 15.61 0.53
C ARG A 131 0.43 14.75 1.48
N LYS A 132 -0.10 15.34 2.55
CA LYS A 132 -1.00 14.63 3.46
C LYS A 132 -2.29 14.19 2.78
N ALA A 133 -2.94 13.19 3.35
CA ALA A 133 -4.27 12.76 2.96
C ALA A 133 -5.31 13.39 3.89
N TRP A 134 -6.45 13.77 3.34
CA TRP A 134 -7.64 14.10 4.12
C TRP A 134 -8.57 12.90 4.05
N LEU A 135 -8.82 12.25 5.19
CA LEU A 135 -9.72 11.11 5.28
C LEU A 135 -11.14 11.60 5.56
N SER A 136 -11.27 12.72 6.27
CA SER A 136 -12.53 13.40 6.52
C SER A 136 -12.75 14.57 5.54
N GLY A 137 -13.93 14.61 4.91
CA GLY A 137 -14.49 15.87 4.35
C GLY A 137 -13.99 16.36 2.98
N LEU A 138 -13.19 15.61 2.22
CA LEU A 138 -12.77 16.04 0.86
C LEU A 138 -12.86 14.90 -0.16
N SER A 139 -13.79 15.02 -1.13
CA SER A 139 -13.78 14.13 -2.29
C SER A 139 -12.46 14.29 -3.07
N LEU A 140 -11.95 13.18 -3.64
CA LEU A 140 -10.72 13.11 -4.43
C LEU A 140 -10.56 14.23 -5.49
N LYS A 141 -11.67 14.75 -6.03
CA LYS A 141 -11.67 15.85 -7.01
C LYS A 141 -11.17 17.18 -6.44
N ARG A 142 -11.25 17.40 -5.12
CA ARG A 142 -10.94 18.69 -4.49
C ARG A 142 -9.45 18.84 -4.14
N THR A 143 -8.71 17.75 -4.01
CA THR A 143 -7.25 17.75 -3.72
C THR A 143 -6.35 18.09 -4.91
N GLU A 144 -6.91 18.22 -6.12
CA GLU A 144 -6.16 18.61 -7.33
C GLU A 144 -6.07 20.13 -7.50
N ARG A 145 -6.88 20.93 -6.77
CA ARG A 145 -7.05 22.38 -7.07
C ARG A 145 -6.63 23.36 -5.99
N SER A 146 -6.20 22.91 -4.81
CA SER A 146 -5.96 23.82 -3.68
C SER A 146 -4.49 24.19 -3.50
N HIS A 147 -3.77 24.56 -4.56
CA HIS A 147 -2.51 25.32 -4.49
C HIS A 147 -2.63 26.52 -5.44
N ARG A 148 -3.32 27.55 -4.97
CA ARG A 148 -3.03 28.96 -5.24
C ARG A 148 -3.03 29.68 -3.90
#